data_AF-A0A6I7R482-F1
#
_entry.id   AF-A0A6I7R482-F1
#
_cell.length_a   1.000
_cell.length_b   1.000
_cell.length_c   1.000
_cell.angle_alpha   90.00
_cell.angle_beta   90.00
_cell.angle_gamma   90.00
#
_symmetry.space_group_name_H-M   'P 1'
#
loop_
_entity.id
_entity.type
_entity.pdbx_description
1 polymer ?
#
loop_
_entity_poly.entity_id
_entity_poly.type
_entity_poly.pdbx_seq_one_letter_code
_entity_poly.pdbx_strand_id
1 'polypeptide(L)'
;MEYQEQEHQLPMKEEEYKHHVNAVWVTTAYLSVITIVEVAVALLYVAVLFPDAGASRLPLTIFVTIATIAKGYYIMNVFMHLKYEKSAMVLTIVLPFIFLVYAIIAFGLDGYSWNLLRNFWYD
;
A
#
# COMPACT_ATOMS: atom_id res chain seq x y z
N MET A 1 -49.89 17.00 2.46
CA MET A 1 -48.54 17.53 2.18
C MET A 1 -47.93 16.58 1.19
N GLU A 2 -47.87 17.06 -0.04
CA GLU A 2 -47.48 16.30 -1.21
C GLU A 2 -45.96 16.11 -1.17
N TYR A 3 -45.53 14.94 -0.73
CA TYR A 3 -44.19 14.47 -1.06
C TYR A 3 -44.26 14.05 -2.53
N GLN A 4 -44.12 15.04 -3.42
CA GLN A 4 -43.73 14.77 -4.79
C GLN A 4 -42.51 13.86 -4.70
N GLU A 5 -42.67 12.60 -5.10
CA GLU A 5 -41.57 11.69 -5.38
C GLU A 5 -40.74 12.36 -6.47
N GLN A 6 -39.78 13.16 -6.03
CA GLN A 6 -38.69 13.59 -6.85
C GLN A 6 -37.99 12.29 -7.20
N GLU A 7 -38.28 11.72 -8.39
CA GLU A 7 -37.46 10.70 -9.00
C GLU A 7 -36.05 11.28 -9.03
N HIS A 8 -35.29 10.96 -7.98
CA HIS A 8 -33.90 11.34 -7.88
C HIS A 8 -33.21 10.45 -8.89
N GLN A 9 -33.21 10.91 -10.15
CA GLN A 9 -32.47 10.31 -11.24
C GLN A 9 -31.04 10.16 -10.72
N LEU A 10 -30.69 8.94 -10.34
CA LEU A 10 -29.34 8.63 -9.90
C LEU A 10 -28.44 9.03 -11.08
N PRO A 11 -27.38 9.83 -10.86
CA PRO A 11 -26.55 10.33 -11.95
C PRO A 11 -25.84 9.21 -12.75
N MET A 12 -25.99 7.94 -12.33
CA MET A 12 -25.37 6.76 -12.91
C MET A 12 -26.38 5.61 -12.92
N LYS A 13 -26.30 4.72 -13.91
CA LYS A 13 -27.16 3.53 -13.99
C LYS A 13 -26.92 2.63 -12.77
N GLU A 14 -28.00 2.08 -12.20
CA GLU A 14 -27.94 1.23 -11.00
C GLU A 14 -27.00 0.02 -11.16
N GLU A 15 -26.94 -0.55 -12.37
CA GLU A 15 -26.04 -1.66 -12.69
C GLU A 15 -24.55 -1.27 -12.61
N GLU A 16 -24.21 -0.07 -13.07
CA GLU A 16 -22.84 0.44 -13.06
C GLU A 16 -22.37 0.75 -11.63
N TYR A 17 -23.27 1.30 -10.80
CA TYR A 17 -23.00 1.53 -9.38
C TYR A 17 -22.71 0.21 -8.64
N LYS A 18 -23.56 -0.81 -8.83
CA LYS A 18 -23.38 -2.13 -8.21
C LYS A 18 -22.05 -2.77 -8.62
N HIS A 19 -21.63 -2.60 -9.87
CA HIS A 19 -20.36 -3.11 -10.36
C HIS A 19 -19.16 -2.46 -9.64
N HIS A 20 -19.14 -1.13 -9.49
CA HIS A 20 -18.06 -0.43 -8.77
C HIS A 20 -17.97 -0.82 -7.30
N VAL A 21 -19.11 -0.88 -6.61
CA VAL A 21 -19.15 -1.26 -5.20
C VAL A 21 -18.66 -2.71 -5.03
N ASN A 22 -19.07 -3.62 -5.91
CA ASN A 22 -18.62 -5.01 -5.85
C ASN A 22 -17.10 -5.13 -6.10
N ALA A 23 -16.56 -4.39 -7.07
CA ALA A 23 -15.12 -4.38 -7.34
C ALA A 23 -14.30 -3.97 -6.11
N VAL A 24 -14.76 -2.94 -5.39
CA VAL A 24 -14.13 -2.49 -4.13
C VAL A 24 -14.14 -3.59 -3.07
N TRP A 25 -15.27 -4.27 -2.88
CA TRP A 25 -15.40 -5.35 -1.89
C TRP A 25 -14.53 -6.56 -2.23
N VAL A 26 -14.50 -6.98 -3.49
CA VAL A 26 -13.66 -8.09 -3.95
C VAL A 26 -12.19 -7.77 -3.74
N THR A 27 -11.76 -6.57 -4.11
CA THR A 27 -10.37 -6.14 -3.92
C THR A 27 -10.01 -6.03 -2.46
N THR A 28 -10.90 -5.53 -1.62
CA THR A 28 -10.69 -5.46 -0.16
C THR A 28 -10.56 -6.86 0.45
N ALA A 29 -11.40 -7.80 0.05
CA ALA A 29 -11.30 -9.20 0.48
C ALA A 29 -9.97 -9.83 0.04
N TYR A 30 -9.56 -9.63 -1.22
CA TYR A 30 -8.28 -10.15 -1.72
C TYR A 30 -7.08 -9.57 -0.95
N LEU A 31 -7.06 -8.25 -0.73
CA LEU A 31 -6.03 -7.56 0.04
C LEU A 31 -6.00 -7.97 1.51
N SER A 32 -7.16 -8.25 2.09
CA SER A 32 -7.26 -8.78 3.47
C SER A 32 -6.65 -10.17 3.56
N VAL A 33 -7.01 -11.08 2.65
CA VAL A 33 -6.49 -12.46 2.64
C VAL A 33 -4.98 -12.49 2.48
N ILE A 34 -4.43 -11.78 1.49
CA ILE A 34 -2.96 -11.73 1.31
C ILE A 34 -2.25 -11.16 2.55
N THR A 35 -2.86 -10.19 3.23
CA THR A 35 -2.29 -9.60 4.45
C THR A 35 -2.32 -10.55 5.63
N ILE A 36 -3.42 -11.28 5.82
CA ILE A 36 -3.52 -12.32 6.86
C ILE A 36 -2.48 -13.41 6.61
N VAL A 37 -2.34 -13.87 5.37
CA VAL A 37 -1.34 -14.89 4.99
C VAL A 37 0.07 -14.39 5.26
N GLU A 38 0.39 -13.16 4.88
CA GLU A 38 1.72 -12.57 5.08
C GLU A 38 2.09 -12.47 6.56
N VAL A 39 1.17 -12.00 7.40
CA VAL A 39 1.39 -11.93 8.86
C VAL A 39 1.49 -13.34 9.46
N ALA A 40 0.65 -14.29 9.03
CA ALA A 40 0.72 -15.67 9.51
C ALA A 40 2.08 -16.32 9.16
N VAL A 41 2.56 -16.15 7.93
CA VAL A 41 3.88 -16.61 7.50
C VAL A 41 4.98 -15.93 8.33
N ALA A 42 4.87 -14.63 8.57
CA ALA A 42 5.85 -13.91 9.37
C ALA A 42 5.90 -14.41 10.82
N LEU A 43 4.74 -14.66 11.44
CA LEU A 43 4.64 -15.20 12.80
C LEU A 43 5.15 -16.64 12.88
N LEU A 44 4.83 -17.50 11.91
CA LEU A 44 5.33 -18.88 11.86
C LEU A 44 6.85 -18.92 11.66
N TYR A 45 7.38 -18.10 10.77
CA TYR A 45 8.82 -17.97 10.58
C TYR A 45 9.50 -17.57 11.89
N VAL A 46 8.92 -16.62 12.63
CA VAL A 46 9.45 -16.22 13.93
C VAL A 46 9.35 -17.35 14.95
N ALA A 47 8.20 -18.02 15.05
CA ALA A 47 7.99 -19.08 16.04
C ALA A 47 8.85 -20.33 15.82
N VAL A 48 9.15 -20.67 14.56
CA VAL A 48 9.87 -21.91 14.20
C VAL A 48 11.38 -21.70 14.09
N LEU A 49 11.85 -20.54 13.58
CA LEU A 49 13.28 -20.31 13.32
C LEU A 49 14.03 -19.52 14.40
N PHE A 50 13.35 -18.93 15.39
CA PHE A 50 14.00 -18.21 16.49
C PHE A 50 14.41 -19.02 17.74
N PRO A 51 14.19 -20.35 17.89
CA PRO A 51 14.80 -21.09 18.99
C PRO A 51 16.34 -21.08 18.95
N ASP A 52 16.95 -21.02 17.76
CA ASP A 52 18.39 -21.05 17.57
C ASP A 52 18.87 -19.80 16.82
N ALA A 53 19.75 -19.03 17.45
CA ALA A 53 20.17 -17.66 17.10
C ALA A 53 20.93 -17.48 15.76
N GLY A 54 20.72 -18.33 14.76
CA GLY A 54 21.46 -18.33 13.49
C GLY A 54 20.64 -18.11 12.21
N ALA A 55 19.31 -18.12 12.27
CA ALA A 55 18.49 -17.97 11.07
C ALA A 55 18.49 -16.52 10.56
N SER A 56 18.91 -16.32 9.30
CA SER A 56 18.92 -14.99 8.69
C SER A 56 17.49 -14.44 8.55
N ARG A 57 17.30 -13.16 8.87
CA ARG A 57 15.99 -12.48 8.73
C ARG A 57 15.70 -12.05 7.28
N LEU A 58 16.71 -12.12 6.42
CA LEU A 58 16.65 -11.71 5.01
C LEU A 58 15.48 -12.28 4.20
N PRO A 59 15.19 -13.60 4.21
CA PRO A 59 14.11 -14.14 3.39
C PRO A 59 12.74 -13.59 3.80
N LEU A 60 12.49 -13.41 5.11
CA LEU A 60 11.26 -12.81 5.60
C LEU A 60 11.16 -11.33 5.23
N THR A 61 12.24 -10.57 5.38
CA THR A 61 12.28 -9.16 4.98
C THR A 61 11.99 -8.98 3.49
N ILE A 62 12.63 -9.77 2.63
CA ILE A 62 12.42 -9.69 1.17
C ILE A 62 10.97 -10.06 0.83
N PHE A 63 10.44 -11.14 1.42
CA PHE A 63 9.06 -11.58 1.18
C PHE A 63 8.05 -10.47 1.54
N VAL A 64 8.15 -9.90 2.74
CA VAL A 64 7.27 -8.83 3.22
C VAL A 64 7.41 -7.58 2.35
N THR A 65 8.64 -7.21 1.97
CA THR A 65 8.87 -6.05 1.09
C THR A 65 8.20 -6.23 -0.28
N ILE A 66 8.36 -7.39 -0.93
CA ILE A 66 7.74 -7.66 -2.24
C ILE A 66 6.21 -7.67 -2.11
N ALA A 67 5.67 -8.33 -1.08
CA ALA A 67 4.23 -8.38 -0.84
C ALA A 67 3.65 -6.98 -0.60
N THR A 68 4.36 -6.12 0.12
CA THR A 68 3.96 -4.72 0.35
C THR A 68 3.90 -3.92 -0.95
N ILE A 69 4.91 -4.04 -1.82
CA ILE A 69 4.93 -3.36 -3.13
C ILE A 69 3.79 -3.87 -4.01
N ALA A 70 3.57 -5.19 -4.07
CA ALA A 70 2.50 -5.80 -4.86
C ALA A 70 1.11 -5.32 -4.43
N LYS A 71 0.86 -5.22 -3.12
CA LYS A 71 -0.40 -4.66 -2.59
C LYS A 71 -0.57 -3.19 -2.96
N GLY A 72 0.50 -2.40 -2.86
CA GLY A 72 0.49 -0.99 -3.27
C GLY A 72 0.05 -0.86 -4.74
N TYR A 73 0.65 -1.64 -5.64
CA TYR A 73 0.27 -1.65 -7.05
C TYR A 73 -1.21 -2.05 -7.26
N TYR A 74 -1.69 -3.07 -6.55
CA TYR A 74 -3.08 -3.52 -6.64
C TYR A 74 -4.08 -2.46 -6.15
N ILE A 75 -3.76 -1.77 -5.05
CA ILE A 75 -4.57 -0.68 -4.50
C ILE A 75 -4.65 0.49 -5.48
N MET A 76 -3.50 0.91 -6.03
CA MET A 76 -3.45 2.02 -7.00
C MET A 76 -4.28 1.71 -8.25
N ASN A 77 -4.23 0.48 -8.76
CA ASN A 77 -5.00 0.12 -9.95
C ASN A 77 -6.52 0.11 -9.73
N VAL A 78 -7.00 -0.37 -8.57
CA VAL A 78 -8.44 -0.55 -8.32
C VAL A 78 -9.07 0.66 -7.64
N PHE A 79 -8.49 1.15 -6.54
CA PHE A 79 -9.10 2.25 -5.77
C PHE A 79 -8.92 3.60 -6.44
N MET A 80 -7.81 3.78 -7.16
CA MET A 80 -7.57 5.04 -7.88
C MET A 80 -7.99 4.96 -9.35
N HIS A 81 -8.57 3.83 -9.81
CA HIS A 81 -9.04 3.60 -11.19
C HIS A 81 -8.01 3.94 -12.28
N LEU A 82 -6.72 3.98 -11.93
CA LEU A 82 -5.64 4.50 -12.76
C LEU A 82 -5.40 3.70 -14.04
N LYS A 83 -5.89 2.45 -14.12
CA LYS A 83 -5.62 1.53 -15.22
C LYS A 83 -6.19 1.99 -16.56
N TYR A 84 -7.30 2.73 -16.56
CA TYR A 84 -7.98 3.17 -17.79
C TYR A 84 -8.04 4.70 -17.94
N GLU A 85 -7.44 5.41 -17.00
CA GLU A 85 -7.46 6.86 -16.95
C GLU A 85 -6.33 7.50 -17.77
N LYS A 86 -6.48 8.80 -18.06
CA LYS A 86 -5.47 9.56 -18.81
C LYS A 86 -4.12 9.52 -18.07
N SER A 87 -3.03 9.28 -18.79
CA SER A 87 -1.67 9.25 -18.23
C SER A 87 -1.29 10.53 -17.47
N ALA A 88 -1.89 11.67 -17.80
CA ALA A 88 -1.73 12.93 -17.06
C ALA A 88 -2.28 12.84 -15.62
N MET A 89 -3.39 12.12 -15.41
CA MET A 89 -3.98 11.90 -14.09
C MET A 89 -3.21 10.86 -13.29
N VAL A 90 -2.62 9.86 -13.96
CA VAL A 90 -1.70 8.92 -13.32
C VAL A 90 -0.47 9.65 -12.78
N LEU A 91 0.07 10.60 -13.54
CA LEU A 91 1.24 11.37 -13.14
C LEU A 91 0.99 12.19 -11.87
N THR A 92 -0.19 12.78 -11.67
CA THR A 92 -0.46 13.61 -10.48
C THR A 92 -0.51 12.81 -9.18
N ILE A 93 -0.72 11.50 -9.25
CA ILE A 93 -0.72 10.60 -8.09
C ILE A 93 0.65 9.92 -7.93
N VAL A 94 1.23 9.43 -9.03
CA VAL A 94 2.50 8.70 -8.99
C VAL A 94 3.67 9.62 -8.65
N LEU A 95 3.66 10.86 -9.14
CA LEU A 95 4.74 11.82 -8.92
C LEU A 95 4.92 12.22 -7.43
N PRO A 96 3.87 12.63 -6.67
CA PRO A 96 4.02 12.88 -5.23
C PRO A 96 4.36 11.61 -4.44
N PHE A 97 3.90 10.43 -4.88
CA PHE A 97 4.23 9.17 -4.21
C PHE A 97 5.72 8.81 -4.34
N ILE A 98 6.28 8.92 -5.54
CA ILE A 98 7.71 8.69 -5.78
C ILE A 98 8.56 9.74 -5.06
N PHE A 99 8.14 11.00 -5.11
CA PHE A 99 8.82 12.08 -4.39
C PHE A 99 8.86 11.83 -2.88
N LEU A 100 7.79 11.29 -2.29
CA LEU A 100 7.74 10.94 -0.88
C LEU A 100 8.72 9.81 -0.53
N VAL A 101 8.79 8.75 -1.33
CA VAL A 101 9.77 7.66 -1.13
C VAL A 101 11.20 8.19 -1.25
N TYR A 102 11.47 9.03 -2.25
CA TYR A 102 12.76 9.68 -2.42
C TYR A 102 13.12 10.56 -1.22
N ALA A 103 12.17 11.34 -0.70
CA ALA A 103 12.37 12.20 0.46
C ALA A 103 12.72 11.41 1.72
N ILE A 104 12.07 10.26 1.97
CA ILE A 104 12.40 9.38 3.11
C ILE A 104 13.85 8.90 3.01
N ILE A 105 14.29 8.49 1.81
CA ILE A 105 15.66 8.01 1.59
C ILE A 105 16.66 9.16 1.77
N ALA A 106 16.40 10.32 1.15
CA ALA A 106 17.28 11.48 1.24
C ALA A 106 17.46 11.97 2.69
N PHE A 107 16.35 12.17 3.42
CA PHE A 107 16.41 12.57 4.82
C PHE A 107 17.01 11.50 5.73
N GLY A 108 16.81 10.22 5.43
CA GLY A 108 17.45 9.12 6.15
C GLY A 108 18.98 9.13 6.01
N LEU A 109 19.49 9.34 4.79
CA LEU A 109 20.92 9.43 4.52
C LEU A 109 21.55 10.68 5.13
N ASP A 110 20.91 11.83 4.99
CA ASP A 110 21.38 13.09 5.60
C ASP A 110 21.38 12.99 7.13
N GLY A 111 20.35 12.39 7.72
CA GLY A 111 20.29 12.14 9.16
C GLY A 111 21.39 11.21 9.65
N TYR A 112 21.72 10.16 8.88
CA TYR A 112 22.82 9.26 9.21
C TYR A 112 24.19 9.96 9.14
N SER A 113 24.42 10.75 8.09
CA SER A 113 25.64 11.55 7.93
C SER A 113 25.83 12.55 9.07
N TRP A 114 24.76 13.25 9.46
CA TRP A 114 24.77 14.18 10.58
C TRP A 114 25.13 13.50 11.91
N ASN A 115 24.57 12.32 12.16
CA ASN A 115 24.85 11.55 13.37
C ASN A 115 26.32 11.11 13.46
N LEU A 116 26.90 10.67 12.34
CA LEU A 116 28.32 10.29 12.26
C LEU A 116 29.23 11.48 12.55
N LEU A 117 28.97 12.63 11.94
CA LEU A 117 29.75 13.85 12.18
C LEU A 117 29.66 14.28 13.65
N ARG A 118 28.46 14.28 14.24
CA ARG A 118 28.26 14.65 15.65
C ARG A 118 29.06 13.79 16.62
N ASN A 119 29.08 12.47 16.41
CA ASN A 119 29.83 11.56 17.27
C ASN A 119 31.34 11.74 17.08
N PHE A 120 31.80 11.94 15.85
CA PHE A 120 33.23 12.19 15.56
C PHE A 120 33.78 13.44 16.26
N TRP A 121 32.99 14.48 16.48
CA TRP A 121 33.43 15.70 17.17
C TRP A 121 33.44 15.60 18.70
N TYR A 122 32.83 14.58 19.29
CA TYR A 122 32.69 14.41 20.74
C TYR A 122 33.57 13.29 21.32
N ASP A 123 34.24 12.51 20.46
CA ASP A 123 35.30 11.54 20.79
C ASP A 123 36.68 12.14 20.47
#